data_AF-A0A3C0FKQ2-F1
#
_entry.id   AF-A0A3C0FKQ2-F1
#
_cell.length_a   1.000
_cell.length_b   1.000
_cell.length_c   1.000
_cell.angle_alpha   90.00
_cell.angle_beta   90.00
_cell.angle_gamma   90.00
#
_symmetry.space_group_name_H-M   'P 1'
#
loop_
_entity.id
_entity.type
_entity.pdbx_description
1 polymer ?
#
loop_
_entity_poly.entity_id
_entity_poly.type
_entity_poly.pdbx_seq_one_letter_code
_entity_poly.pdbx_strand_id
1 'polypeptide(L)'
;KQARRRGADYIDGEVIEVLRDGDQVTGVVLKDGRRFGCGQLVNAAGTGGSKVARMAGLEIPVEPRKRCIFVFDCRDAQDINASCPMLIDPSGLYVRPEGEFFITGIAPPKDRDPECWDFDVDHSLFDDIIWPGLYERCERFEAIKVINAWAGHYSYNLLDQNAILGRHTDVKNFIFANGFSG
;
A
#
# COMPACT_ATOMS: atom_id res chain seq x y z
N LYS A 1 -9.51 -4.53 17.56
CA LYS A 1 -9.96 -5.02 18.89
C LYS A 1 -10.66 -3.94 19.73
N GLN A 2 -10.09 -2.74 19.91
CA GLN A 2 -10.72 -1.68 20.73
C GLN A 2 -12.01 -1.11 20.13
N ALA A 3 -12.09 -0.93 18.81
CA ALA A 3 -13.32 -0.47 18.15
C ALA A 3 -14.53 -1.35 18.48
N ARG A 4 -14.39 -2.68 18.35
CA ARG A 4 -15.44 -3.65 18.73
C ARG A 4 -15.83 -3.55 20.21
N ARG A 5 -14.85 -3.38 21.11
CA ARG A 5 -15.12 -3.18 22.55
C ARG A 5 -15.90 -1.89 22.84
N ARG A 6 -15.84 -0.90 21.94
CA ARG A 6 -16.59 0.36 22.02
C ARG A 6 -17.90 0.32 21.23
N GLY A 7 -18.34 -0.86 20.80
CA GLY A 7 -19.63 -1.06 20.14
C GLY A 7 -19.62 -0.99 18.62
N ALA A 8 -18.46 -0.94 17.97
CA ALA A 8 -18.40 -1.04 16.52
C ALA A 8 -18.61 -2.49 16.05
N ASP A 9 -19.56 -2.71 15.15
CA ASP A 9 -19.71 -3.98 14.46
C ASP A 9 -18.59 -4.17 13.43
N TYR A 10 -18.15 -5.41 13.28
CA TYR A 10 -17.23 -5.78 12.21
C TYR A 10 -17.86 -6.88 11.39
N ILE A 11 -18.06 -6.60 10.12
CA ILE A 11 -18.72 -7.48 9.18
C ILE A 11 -17.67 -7.83 8.14
N ASP A 12 -17.36 -9.11 8.05
CA ASP A 12 -16.54 -9.64 6.97
C ASP A 12 -17.41 -9.81 5.72
N GLY A 13 -16.99 -9.21 4.61
CA GLY A 13 -17.67 -9.31 3.33
C GLY A 13 -17.19 -8.30 2.29
N GLU A 14 -17.30 -8.68 1.02
CA GLU A 14 -16.96 -7.82 -0.14
C GLU A 14 -18.17 -6.96 -0.50
N VAL A 15 -18.01 -5.63 -0.46
CA VAL A 15 -19.01 -4.70 -1.02
C VAL A 15 -18.97 -4.79 -2.55
N ILE A 16 -20.12 -5.04 -3.16
CA ILE A 16 -20.27 -5.12 -4.62
C ILE A 16 -21.12 -3.99 -5.21
N GLU A 17 -21.88 -3.28 -4.36
CA GLU A 17 -22.75 -2.19 -4.75
C GLU A 17 -22.84 -1.15 -3.63
N VAL A 18 -22.83 0.13 -4.01
CA VAL A 18 -23.14 1.26 -3.11
C VAL A 18 -24.49 1.80 -3.53
N LEU A 19 -25.46 1.75 -2.62
CA LEU A 19 -26.81 2.23 -2.85
C LEU A 19 -26.83 3.75 -2.70
N ARG A 20 -27.45 4.44 -3.66
CA ARG A 20 -27.50 5.90 -3.72
C ARG A 20 -28.89 6.38 -4.15
N ASP A 21 -29.35 7.44 -3.51
CA ASP A 21 -30.55 8.20 -3.90
C ASP A 21 -30.14 9.66 -4.12
N GLY A 22 -30.19 10.13 -5.36
CA GLY A 22 -29.76 11.48 -5.73
C GLY A 22 -28.30 11.77 -5.34
N ASP A 23 -28.08 12.65 -4.37
CA ASP A 23 -26.76 13.06 -3.86
C ASP A 23 -26.37 12.39 -2.53
N GLN A 24 -27.13 11.38 -2.07
CA GLN A 24 -26.88 10.67 -0.82
C GLN A 24 -26.65 9.18 -1.02
N VAL A 25 -25.59 8.64 -0.40
CA VAL A 25 -25.46 7.21 -0.15
C VAL A 25 -26.52 6.79 0.87
N THR A 26 -27.18 5.66 0.64
CA THR A 26 -28.20 5.10 1.55
C THR A 26 -27.82 3.74 2.11
N GLY A 27 -26.80 3.08 1.56
CA GLY A 27 -26.34 1.78 2.03
C GLY A 27 -25.34 1.10 1.12
N VAL A 28 -25.05 -0.16 1.42
CA VAL A 28 -24.18 -1.05 0.64
C VAL A 28 -24.79 -2.45 0.53
N VAL A 29 -24.44 -3.14 -0.56
CA VAL A 29 -24.77 -4.56 -0.76
C VAL A 29 -23.48 -5.37 -0.78
N LEU A 30 -23.45 -6.44 0.00
CA LEU A 30 -22.35 -7.39 0.02
C LEU A 30 -22.56 -8.48 -1.04
N LYS A 31 -21.47 -9.11 -1.45
CA LYS A 31 -21.46 -10.21 -2.44
C LYS A 31 -22.37 -11.39 -2.10
N ASP A 32 -22.58 -11.63 -0.81
CA ASP A 32 -23.47 -12.69 -0.31
C ASP A 32 -24.95 -12.26 -0.21
N GLY A 33 -25.28 -11.07 -0.71
CA GLY A 33 -26.64 -10.54 -0.76
C GLY A 33 -27.08 -9.77 0.49
N ARG A 34 -26.29 -9.76 1.58
CA ARG A 34 -26.61 -8.95 2.76
C ARG A 34 -26.60 -7.45 2.40
N ARG A 35 -27.51 -6.70 3.01
CA ARG A 35 -27.68 -5.26 2.79
C ARG A 35 -27.58 -4.50 4.09
N PHE A 36 -26.85 -3.39 4.07
CA PHE A 36 -26.68 -2.53 5.23
C PHE A 36 -26.99 -1.09 4.84
N GLY A 37 -27.97 -0.49 5.52
CA GLY A 37 -28.26 0.93 5.39
C GLY A 37 -27.20 1.75 6.12
N CYS A 38 -26.80 2.89 5.55
CA CYS A 38 -25.91 3.83 6.20
C CYS A 38 -26.25 5.28 5.83
N GLY A 39 -26.12 6.19 6.80
CA GLY A 39 -26.26 7.63 6.56
C GLY A 39 -24.94 8.30 6.17
N GLN A 40 -23.81 7.63 6.37
CA GLN A 40 -22.47 8.05 5.97
C GLN A 40 -21.68 6.82 5.53
N LEU A 41 -20.90 6.97 4.46
CA LEU A 41 -19.99 5.94 3.95
C LEU A 41 -18.58 6.49 3.91
N VAL A 42 -17.64 5.84 4.61
CA VAL A 42 -16.22 6.15 4.52
C VAL A 42 -15.55 5.12 3.62
N ASN A 43 -15.06 5.54 2.46
CA ASN A 43 -14.25 4.72 1.58
C ASN A 43 -12.81 4.68 2.09
N ALA A 44 -12.48 3.61 2.80
CA ALA A 44 -11.12 3.31 3.25
C ALA A 44 -10.59 2.01 2.61
N ALA A 45 -11.02 1.71 1.38
CA ALA A 45 -10.79 0.42 0.72
C ALA A 45 -9.38 0.23 0.11
N GLY A 46 -8.38 1.03 0.51
CA GLY A 46 -7.00 0.93 0.02
C GLY A 46 -6.92 0.95 -1.50
N THR A 47 -6.25 -0.04 -2.10
CA THR A 47 -6.16 -0.24 -3.55
C THR A 47 -7.52 -0.47 -4.24
N GLY A 48 -8.52 -0.94 -3.50
CA GLY A 48 -9.91 -1.04 -3.94
C GLY A 48 -10.69 0.29 -3.86
N GLY A 49 -10.06 1.38 -3.41
CA GLY A 49 -10.69 2.69 -3.23
C GLY A 49 -11.44 3.17 -4.48
N SER A 50 -10.79 3.11 -5.65
CA SER A 50 -11.37 3.52 -6.92
C SER A 50 -12.54 2.62 -7.35
N LYS A 51 -12.46 1.31 -7.06
CA LYS A 51 -13.58 0.38 -7.31
C LYS A 51 -14.81 0.76 -6.47
N VAL A 52 -14.63 1.08 -5.19
CA VAL A 52 -15.74 1.50 -4.31
C VAL A 52 -16.28 2.88 -4.67
N ALA A 53 -15.43 3.83 -5.06
CA ALA A 53 -15.87 5.13 -5.56
C ALA A 53 -16.77 4.98 -6.80
N ARG A 54 -16.36 4.12 -7.75
CA ARG A 54 -17.14 3.84 -8.96
C ARG A 54 -18.50 3.23 -8.68
N MET A 55 -18.64 2.39 -7.66
CA MET A 55 -19.94 1.87 -7.23
C MET A 55 -20.91 2.98 -6.83
N ALA A 56 -20.43 4.14 -6.38
CA ALA A 56 -21.23 5.31 -6.06
C ALA A 56 -21.35 6.32 -7.23
N GLY A 57 -20.81 5.98 -8.41
CA GLY A 57 -20.74 6.86 -9.58
C GLY A 57 -19.68 7.97 -9.45
N LEU A 58 -18.63 7.75 -8.67
CA LEU A 58 -17.53 8.68 -8.43
C LEU A 58 -16.21 8.12 -8.95
N GLU A 59 -15.23 8.99 -9.21
CA GLU A 59 -13.88 8.60 -9.64
C GLU A 59 -12.82 9.25 -8.75
N ILE A 60 -11.73 8.52 -8.50
CA ILE A 60 -10.52 9.04 -7.86
C ILE A 60 -9.28 8.51 -8.60
N PRO A 61 -8.20 9.30 -8.69
CA PRO A 61 -6.98 8.95 -9.42
C PRO A 61 -6.06 8.05 -8.60
N VAL A 62 -6.60 6.95 -8.04
CA VAL A 62 -5.87 6.02 -7.18
C VAL A 62 -5.77 4.67 -7.87
N GLU A 63 -4.58 4.10 -7.90
CA GLU A 63 -4.34 2.76 -8.48
C GLU A 63 -3.33 1.96 -7.66
N PRO A 64 -3.40 0.61 -7.70
CA PRO A 64 -2.40 -0.22 -7.07
C PRO A 64 -1.06 -0.18 -7.82
N ARG A 65 -0.01 0.18 -7.09
CA ARG A 65 1.39 0.08 -7.56
C ARG A 65 2.12 -1.00 -6.78
N LYS A 66 2.87 -1.86 -7.47
CA LYS A 66 3.58 -2.99 -6.85
C LYS A 66 4.85 -2.50 -6.15
N ARG A 67 5.08 -2.94 -4.92
CA ARG A 67 6.31 -2.73 -4.16
C ARG A 67 6.87 -4.08 -3.75
N CYS A 68 8.04 -4.42 -4.27
CA CYS A 68 8.76 -5.63 -3.89
C CYS A 68 9.69 -5.32 -2.72
N ILE A 69 9.60 -6.15 -1.68
CA ILE A 69 10.43 -6.04 -0.48
C ILE A 69 11.31 -7.27 -0.39
N PHE A 70 12.56 -7.06 -0.05
CA PHE A 70 13.57 -8.11 0.07
C PHE A 70 14.13 -8.13 1.48
N VAL A 71 14.36 -9.34 1.98
CA VAL A 71 15.13 -9.61 3.20
C VAL A 71 16.46 -10.21 2.78
N PHE A 72 17.56 -9.66 3.28
CA PHE A 72 18.88 -10.18 2.99
C PHE A 72 19.74 -10.33 4.24
N ASP A 73 20.70 -11.24 4.13
CA ASP A 73 21.75 -11.51 5.10
C ASP A 73 23.12 -11.10 4.53
N CYS A 74 24.07 -10.76 5.40
CA CYS A 74 25.44 -10.42 5.04
C CYS A 74 26.42 -10.84 6.14
N ARG A 75 27.69 -11.05 5.78
CA ARG A 75 28.74 -11.57 6.69
C ARG A 75 28.87 -10.80 8.01
N ASP A 76 28.63 -9.50 7.94
CA ASP A 76 28.87 -8.52 8.99
C ASP A 76 27.56 -7.97 9.60
N ALA A 77 26.45 -8.69 9.41
CA ALA A 77 25.12 -8.18 9.70
C ALA A 77 24.95 -7.67 11.14
N GLN A 78 25.49 -8.38 12.14
CA GLN A 78 25.37 -8.00 13.54
C GLN A 78 26.05 -6.65 13.85
N ASP A 79 27.25 -6.42 13.32
CA ASP A 79 27.98 -5.17 13.52
C ASP A 79 27.27 -3.99 12.85
N ILE A 80 26.76 -4.21 11.64
CA ILE A 80 26.02 -3.19 10.90
C ILE A 80 24.70 -2.89 11.63
N ASN A 81 23.94 -3.93 12.02
CA ASN A 81 22.66 -3.79 12.73
C ASN A 81 22.78 -3.06 14.06
N ALA A 82 23.91 -3.18 14.77
CA ALA A 82 24.11 -2.52 16.06
C ALA A 82 24.06 -0.98 15.96
N SER A 83 24.28 -0.40 14.78
CA SER A 83 24.35 1.04 14.58
C SER A 83 23.56 1.57 13.38
N CYS A 84 23.01 0.69 12.53
CA CYS A 84 22.28 1.08 11.33
C CYS A 84 20.86 1.56 11.67
N PRO A 85 20.49 2.82 11.39
CA PRO A 85 19.10 3.27 11.47
C PRO A 85 18.30 2.75 10.26
N MET A 86 17.01 3.11 10.18
CA MET A 86 16.35 3.14 8.88
C MET A 86 17.04 4.20 8.02
N LEU A 87 17.63 3.78 6.91
CA LEU A 87 18.20 4.66 5.91
C LEU A 87 17.26 4.70 4.71
N ILE A 88 16.99 5.91 4.22
CA ILE A 88 16.31 6.15 2.95
C ILE A 88 17.18 7.13 2.18
N ASP A 89 17.54 6.78 0.96
CA ASP A 89 18.39 7.63 0.14
C ASP A 89 17.60 8.45 -0.89
N PRO A 90 18.20 9.44 -1.58
CA PRO A 90 17.49 10.25 -2.56
C PRO A 90 16.96 9.50 -3.79
N SER A 91 17.43 8.27 -4.04
CA SER A 91 16.88 7.40 -5.09
C SER A 91 15.55 6.76 -4.65
N GLY A 92 15.27 6.77 -3.35
CA GLY A 92 14.14 6.09 -2.72
C GLY A 92 14.49 4.67 -2.23
N LEU A 93 15.73 4.21 -2.46
CA LEU A 93 16.23 2.98 -1.87
C LEU A 93 16.25 3.14 -0.36
N TYR A 94 15.64 2.17 0.34
CA TYR A 94 15.71 2.12 1.78
C TYR A 94 16.33 0.82 2.26
N VAL A 95 16.98 0.87 3.42
CA VAL A 95 17.43 -0.30 4.16
C VAL A 95 17.22 -0.06 5.65
N ARG A 96 16.83 -1.12 6.36
CA ARG A 96 16.72 -1.08 7.83
C ARG A 96 17.06 -2.44 8.43
N PRO A 97 17.58 -2.49 9.66
CA PRO A 97 17.65 -3.72 10.43
C PRO A 97 16.27 -4.38 10.60
N GLU A 98 16.25 -5.71 10.60
CA GLU A 98 15.13 -6.57 10.97
C GLU A 98 15.68 -7.82 11.68
N GLY A 99 15.79 -7.75 13.01
CA GLY A 99 16.41 -8.82 13.80
C GLY A 99 17.89 -8.97 13.44
N GLU A 100 18.28 -10.16 13.01
CA GLU A 100 19.65 -10.47 12.55
C GLU A 100 19.88 -10.14 11.06
N PHE A 101 18.83 -9.75 10.33
CA PHE A 101 18.85 -9.49 8.89
C PHE A 101 18.55 -8.03 8.56
N PHE A 102 18.42 -7.73 7.27
CA PHE A 102 18.00 -6.43 6.75
C PHE A 102 16.76 -6.55 5.90
N ILE A 103 15.92 -5.52 5.92
CA ILE A 103 14.84 -5.31 4.96
C ILE A 103 15.20 -4.14 4.05
N THR A 104 14.98 -4.32 2.75
CA THR A 104 15.19 -3.29 1.74
C THR A 104 14.09 -3.31 0.68
N GLY A 105 13.96 -2.20 -0.02
CA GLY A 105 13.06 -2.04 -1.15
C GLY A 105 13.30 -0.68 -1.81
N ILE A 106 12.73 -0.54 -3.00
CA ILE A 106 12.72 0.71 -3.74
C ILE A 106 11.42 0.78 -4.53
N ALA A 107 10.90 1.99 -4.76
CA ALA A 107 9.89 2.17 -5.79
C ALA A 107 10.54 1.86 -7.16
N PRO A 108 9.93 1.01 -8.01
CA PRO A 108 10.49 0.76 -9.34
C PRO A 108 10.60 2.06 -10.15
N PRO A 109 11.54 2.14 -11.11
CA PRO A 109 11.57 3.21 -12.09
C PRO A 109 10.20 3.39 -12.76
N LYS A 110 9.85 4.62 -13.16
CA LYS A 110 8.51 4.96 -13.68
C LYS A 110 8.08 4.10 -14.88
N ASP A 111 9.01 3.72 -15.73
CA ASP A 111 8.79 2.83 -16.89
C ASP A 111 8.59 1.36 -16.51
N ARG A 112 8.90 0.99 -15.26
CA ARG A 112 8.73 -0.34 -14.65
C ARG A 112 7.70 -0.37 -13.50
N ASP A 113 6.94 0.71 -13.27
CA ASP A 113 5.93 0.81 -12.20
C ASP A 113 4.49 0.91 -12.75
N PRO A 114 3.98 -0.06 -13.53
CA PRO A 114 2.61 -0.02 -14.06
C PRO A 114 1.55 -0.29 -12.98
N GLU A 115 0.27 -0.05 -13.31
CA GLU A 115 -0.83 -0.52 -12.45
C GLU A 115 -0.75 -2.05 -12.39
N CYS A 116 -0.85 -2.62 -11.20
CA CYS A 116 -0.65 -4.05 -11.01
C CYS A 116 -1.55 -4.61 -9.90
N TRP A 117 -1.91 -5.89 -10.03
CA TRP A 117 -2.79 -6.60 -9.10
C TRP A 117 -2.25 -7.96 -8.64
N ASP A 118 -1.16 -8.44 -9.26
CA ASP A 118 -0.51 -9.70 -8.90
C ASP A 118 0.50 -9.49 -7.75
N PHE A 119 0.84 -10.58 -7.05
CA PHE A 119 1.80 -10.56 -5.96
C PHE A 119 3.13 -11.21 -6.34
N ASP A 120 3.43 -11.29 -7.64
CA ASP A 120 4.67 -11.87 -8.13
C ASP A 120 5.82 -10.90 -7.88
N VAL A 121 6.87 -11.42 -7.24
CA VAL A 121 8.07 -10.65 -6.92
C VAL A 121 8.91 -10.46 -8.18
N ASP A 122 9.18 -9.21 -8.54
CA ASP A 122 10.17 -8.88 -9.55
C ASP A 122 11.58 -8.92 -8.94
N HIS A 123 12.20 -10.09 -8.98
CA HIS A 123 13.55 -10.30 -8.45
C HIS A 123 14.62 -9.49 -9.17
N SER A 124 14.39 -9.08 -10.43
CA SER A 124 15.37 -8.26 -11.16
C SER A 124 15.56 -6.88 -10.54
N LEU A 125 14.56 -6.36 -9.80
CA LEU A 125 14.74 -5.13 -9.02
C LEU A 125 15.88 -5.26 -8.01
N PHE A 126 16.06 -6.45 -7.44
CA PHE A 126 17.13 -6.67 -6.48
C PHE A 126 18.50 -6.59 -7.15
N ASP A 127 18.69 -7.37 -8.21
CA ASP A 127 19.97 -7.52 -8.89
C ASP A 127 20.36 -6.25 -9.67
N ASP A 128 19.40 -5.62 -10.35
CA ASP A 128 19.67 -4.49 -11.25
C ASP A 128 19.81 -3.15 -10.53
N ILE A 129 19.15 -2.98 -9.37
CA ILE A 129 18.97 -1.66 -8.74
C ILE A 129 19.33 -1.68 -7.25
N ILE A 130 18.68 -2.54 -6.46
CA ILE A 130 18.80 -2.49 -5.00
C ILE A 130 20.21 -2.88 -4.56
N TRP A 131 20.74 -4.01 -5.02
CA TRP A 131 22.06 -4.47 -4.57
C TRP A 131 23.19 -3.52 -4.98
N PRO A 132 23.28 -3.03 -6.24
CA PRO A 132 24.22 -1.98 -6.61
C PRO A 132 24.10 -0.74 -5.73
N GLY A 133 22.86 -0.26 -5.49
CA GLY A 133 22.62 0.91 -4.64
C GLY A 133 23.03 0.69 -3.17
N LEU A 134 22.79 -0.51 -2.62
CA LEU A 134 23.22 -0.86 -1.26
C LEU A 134 24.74 -0.86 -1.14
N TYR A 135 25.44 -1.44 -2.13
CA TYR A 135 26.90 -1.46 -2.15
C TYR A 135 27.49 -0.04 -2.19
N GLU A 136 26.93 0.88 -2.99
CA GLU A 136 27.36 2.29 -3.03
C GLU A 136 27.19 3.01 -1.67
N ARG A 137 26.23 2.58 -0.84
CA ARG A 137 26.02 3.13 0.51
C ARG A 137 26.92 2.50 1.57
N CYS A 138 27.23 1.23 1.42
CA CYS A 138 28.03 0.47 2.36
C CYS A 138 28.74 -0.67 1.63
N GLU A 139 30.05 -0.55 1.45
CA GLU A 139 30.86 -1.58 0.80
C GLU A 139 30.78 -2.94 1.50
N ARG A 140 30.40 -2.99 2.79
CA ARG A 140 30.13 -4.24 3.52
C ARG A 140 28.93 -5.02 2.96
N PHE A 141 28.13 -4.42 2.07
CA PHE A 141 27.09 -5.07 1.29
C PHE A 141 27.59 -5.59 -0.09
N GLU A 142 28.90 -5.68 -0.30
CA GLU A 142 29.48 -6.28 -1.52
C GLU A 142 29.06 -7.74 -1.74
N ALA A 143 28.73 -8.47 -0.67
CA ALA A 143 28.32 -9.87 -0.72
C ALA A 143 27.14 -10.08 0.22
N ILE A 144 25.94 -9.93 -0.35
CA ILE A 144 24.68 -10.14 0.36
C ILE A 144 23.89 -11.28 -0.27
N LYS A 145 23.05 -11.93 0.54
CA LYS A 145 22.20 -13.03 0.10
C LYS A 145 20.75 -12.72 0.42
N VAL A 146 19.89 -12.67 -0.60
CA VAL A 146 18.44 -12.64 -0.40
C VAL A 146 18.00 -13.94 0.26
N ILE A 147 17.32 -13.83 1.39
CA ILE A 147 16.77 -14.97 2.14
C ILE A 147 15.25 -15.03 2.09
N ASN A 148 14.58 -13.92 1.79
CA ASN A 148 13.14 -13.86 1.63
C ASN A 148 12.74 -12.66 0.76
N ALA A 149 11.57 -12.72 0.13
CA ALA A 149 11.00 -11.61 -0.61
C ALA A 149 9.48 -11.73 -0.68
N TRP A 150 8.80 -10.59 -0.83
CA TRP A 150 7.37 -10.53 -1.13
C TRP A 150 7.03 -9.27 -1.90
N ALA A 151 5.91 -9.33 -2.64
CA ALA A 151 5.31 -8.16 -3.26
C ALA A 151 4.05 -7.74 -2.49
N GLY A 152 3.79 -6.44 -2.47
CA GLY A 152 2.55 -5.84 -1.99
C GLY A 152 2.13 -4.70 -2.89
N HIS A 153 0.92 -4.19 -2.68
CA HIS A 153 0.38 -3.08 -3.46
C HIS A 153 0.16 -1.86 -2.59
N TYR A 154 0.59 -0.71 -3.08
CA TYR A 154 0.33 0.59 -2.47
C TYR A 154 -0.83 1.27 -3.18
N SER A 155 -1.66 1.99 -2.42
CA SER A 155 -2.76 2.79 -2.95
C SER A 155 -2.19 4.13 -3.43
N TYR A 156 -1.71 4.16 -4.67
CA TYR A 156 -0.94 5.28 -5.21
C TYR A 156 -1.84 6.33 -5.84
N ASN A 157 -1.76 7.58 -5.38
CA ASN A 157 -2.45 8.71 -6.01
C ASN A 157 -1.61 9.25 -7.19
N LEU A 158 -2.18 9.18 -8.40
CA LEU A 158 -1.52 9.56 -9.65
C LEU A 158 -1.29 11.06 -9.82
N LEU A 159 -2.02 11.91 -9.08
CA LEU A 159 -1.88 13.36 -9.21
C LEU A 159 -0.64 13.89 -8.49
N ASP A 160 -0.52 13.55 -7.22
CA ASP A 160 0.45 14.18 -6.31
C ASP A 160 0.96 13.25 -5.21
N GLN A 161 0.58 11.96 -5.24
CA GLN A 161 0.98 10.94 -4.28
C GLN A 161 0.48 11.19 -2.84
N ASN A 162 -0.38 12.20 -2.62
CA ASN A 162 -0.96 12.46 -1.31
C ASN A 162 -2.26 11.67 -1.08
N ALA A 163 -2.63 11.51 0.18
CA ALA A 163 -3.91 10.95 0.55
C ALA A 163 -5.08 11.87 0.14
N ILE A 164 -6.17 11.27 -0.33
CA ILE A 164 -7.44 11.94 -0.58
C ILE A 164 -8.31 11.78 0.67
N LEU A 165 -8.58 12.89 1.36
CA LEU A 165 -9.30 12.92 2.63
C LEU A 165 -10.47 13.88 2.60
N GLY A 166 -11.60 13.42 3.13
CA GLY A 166 -12.76 14.26 3.37
C GLY A 166 -13.96 13.93 2.49
N ARG A 167 -15.00 14.76 2.58
CA ARG A 167 -16.27 14.55 1.90
C ARG A 167 -16.15 14.85 0.41
N HIS A 168 -16.83 14.06 -0.41
CA HIS A 168 -17.06 14.45 -1.80
C HIS A 168 -17.88 15.76 -1.87
N THR A 169 -17.66 16.58 -2.89
CA THR A 169 -18.34 17.87 -3.08
C THR A 169 -19.84 17.72 -3.31
N ASP A 170 -20.22 16.81 -4.20
CA ASP A 170 -21.61 16.52 -4.56
C ASP A 170 -22.24 15.49 -3.61
N VAL A 171 -21.63 14.31 -3.44
CA VAL A 171 -22.13 13.25 -2.54
C VAL A 171 -21.56 13.41 -1.12
N LYS A 172 -22.06 14.39 -0.37
CA LYS A 172 -21.41 14.87 0.88
C LYS A 172 -21.33 13.84 2.01
N ASN A 173 -22.13 12.78 1.95
CA ASN A 173 -22.06 11.69 2.93
C ASN A 173 -21.16 10.53 2.49
N PHE A 174 -20.54 10.61 1.32
CA PHE A 174 -19.42 9.78 0.89
C PHE A 174 -18.11 10.48 1.27
N ILE A 175 -17.28 9.82 2.06
CA ILE A 175 -16.04 10.36 2.63
C ILE A 175 -14.88 9.53 2.12
N PHE A 176 -13.87 10.18 1.52
CA PHE A 176 -12.64 9.55 1.10
C PHE A 176 -11.66 9.42 2.27
N ALA A 177 -10.99 8.26 2.30
CA ALA A 177 -9.78 7.99 3.05
C ALA A 177 -8.93 7.03 2.20
N ASN A 178 -8.44 7.52 1.06
CA ASN A 178 -7.78 6.72 0.02
C ASN A 178 -6.42 7.33 -0.38
N GLY A 179 -5.62 6.62 -1.17
CA GLY A 179 -4.36 7.14 -1.71
C GLY A 179 -3.19 7.12 -0.71
N PHE A 180 -3.26 6.25 0.30
CA PHE A 180 -2.16 6.06 1.25
C PHE A 180 -1.11 5.11 0.65
N SER A 181 -0.03 5.68 0.09
CA SER A 181 1.09 4.94 -0.49
C SER A 181 2.39 5.00 0.32
N GLY A 182 2.36 5.53 1.55
CA GLY A 182 3.56 5.71 2.36
C GLY A 182 4.26 7.03 2.09
#